data_AF-A0A955UCI5-F1
#
_entry.id   AF-A0A955UCI5-F1
#
_cell.length_a   1.000
_cell.length_b   1.000
_cell.length_c   1.000
_cell.angle_alpha   90.00
_cell.angle_beta   90.00
_cell.angle_gamma   90.00
#
_symmetry.space_group_name_H-M   'P 1'
#
loop_
_entity.id
_entity.type
_entity.pdbx_description
1 polymer ?
#
loop_
_entity_poly.entity_id
_entity_poly.type
_entity_poly.pdbx_seq_one_letter_code
_entity_poly.pdbx_strand_id
1 'polypeptide(L)'
;MTSPLQIDLQPNCLIVRFPGIFDCLSWAPWNGGEASASGVANVQVGHNGSFSSSTLAEDFGLLFKSHSLIPEETIGLMTAANVSAFTDCFLSSSGAWVHVLVTVGLLNARSVLDDADVELGYQCRSAGTVNVVVATNALP
;
A
#
# COMPACT_ATOMS: atom_id res chain seq x y z
N MET A 1 -8.18 -0.78 -23.40
CA MET A 1 -9.07 -0.60 -22.22
C MET A 1 -8.35 0.27 -21.21
N THR A 2 -9.09 1.02 -20.41
CA THR A 2 -8.55 1.70 -19.23
C THR A 2 -8.68 0.78 -18.02
N SER A 3 -7.85 1.00 -17.00
CA SER A 3 -8.01 0.27 -15.75
C SER A 3 -9.40 0.51 -15.14
N PRO A 4 -10.01 -0.51 -14.50
CA PRO A 4 -11.22 -0.33 -13.71
C PRO A 4 -10.95 0.20 -12.30
N LEU A 5 -9.69 0.32 -11.89
CA LEU A 5 -9.33 0.90 -10.59
C LEU A 5 -9.44 2.43 -10.63
N GLN A 6 -9.93 3.02 -9.54
CA GLN A 6 -9.84 4.46 -9.33
C GLN A 6 -8.65 4.76 -8.42
N ILE A 7 -7.64 5.45 -8.96
CA ILE A 7 -6.44 5.82 -8.24
C ILE A 7 -6.52 7.29 -7.88
N ASP A 8 -6.41 7.58 -6.58
CA ASP A 8 -6.56 8.91 -6.02
C ASP A 8 -5.34 9.24 -5.15
N LEU A 9 -4.54 10.19 -5.62
CA LEU A 9 -3.37 10.68 -4.90
C LEU A 9 -3.77 11.84 -3.99
N GLN A 10 -3.66 11.60 -2.70
CA GLN A 10 -3.82 12.57 -1.63
C GLN A 10 -2.43 12.99 -1.10
N PRO A 11 -2.30 14.13 -0.39
CA PRO A 11 -1.00 14.66 0.00
C PRO A 11 -0.05 13.65 0.68
N ASN A 12 -0.58 12.75 1.52
CA ASN A 12 0.18 11.72 2.22
C ASN A 12 -0.43 10.32 2.06
N CYS A 13 -1.25 10.08 1.03
CA CYS A 13 -1.87 8.78 0.84
C CYS A 13 -2.14 8.50 -0.64
N LEU A 14 -1.84 7.29 -1.08
CA LEU A 14 -2.33 6.76 -2.34
C LEU A 14 -3.54 5.87 -2.06
N ILE A 15 -4.71 6.24 -2.56
CA ILE A 15 -5.94 5.48 -2.40
C ILE A 15 -6.27 4.78 -3.72
N VAL A 16 -6.50 3.48 -3.66
CA VAL A 16 -6.88 2.64 -4.80
C VAL A 16 -8.24 2.05 -4.52
N ARG A 17 -9.28 2.47 -5.25
CA ARG A 17 -10.63 1.93 -5.11
C ARG A 17 -10.89 0.90 -6.20
N PHE A 18 -11.39 -0.25 -5.80
CA PHE A 18 -11.74 -1.35 -6.68
C PHE A 18 -13.13 -1.13 -7.30
N PRO A 19 -13.42 -1.75 -8.45
CA PRO A 19 -14.76 -1.65 -9.07
C PRO A 19 -15.85 -2.42 -8.30
N GLY A 20 -15.49 -3.15 -7.24
CA GLY A 20 -16.36 -3.94 -6.39
C GLY A 20 -15.56 -4.56 -5.24
N ILE A 21 -16.13 -5.55 -4.56
CA ILE A 21 -15.41 -6.31 -3.52
C ILE A 21 -14.50 -7.36 -4.16
N PHE A 22 -13.24 -7.41 -3.71
CA PHE A 22 -12.22 -8.34 -4.14
C PHE A 22 -11.75 -9.19 -2.98
N ASP A 23 -11.50 -10.46 -3.23
CA ASP A 23 -10.75 -11.32 -2.31
C ASP A 23 -9.27 -10.94 -2.38
N CYS A 24 -8.70 -10.64 -1.22
CA CYS A 24 -7.38 -10.06 -1.10
C CYS A 24 -6.53 -10.88 -0.13
N LEU A 25 -5.24 -11.00 -0.47
CA LEU A 25 -4.22 -11.53 0.42
C LEU A 25 -3.14 -10.47 0.59
N SER A 26 -2.92 -9.99 1.80
CA SER A 26 -1.92 -8.96 2.06
C SER A 26 -1.18 -9.15 3.38
N TRP A 27 -0.02 -8.53 3.51
CA TRP A 27 0.72 -8.42 4.77
C TRP A 27 0.53 -7.01 5.36
N ALA A 28 -0.62 -6.41 5.09
CA ALA A 28 -0.92 -5.04 5.48
C ALA A 28 -1.08 -4.94 7.01
N PRO A 29 -0.59 -3.85 7.63
CA PRO A 29 -0.82 -3.59 9.05
C PRO A 29 -2.30 -3.48 9.43
N TRP A 30 -3.14 -2.96 8.52
CA TRP A 30 -4.60 -2.89 8.71
C TRP A 30 -5.32 -3.81 7.74
N ASN A 31 -6.20 -4.66 8.28
CA ASN A 31 -6.97 -5.65 7.52
C ASN A 31 -6.08 -6.55 6.63
N GLY A 32 -4.91 -6.93 7.16
CA GLY A 32 -4.00 -7.90 6.54
C GLY A 32 -4.48 -9.34 6.70
N GLY A 33 -3.82 -10.26 5.99
CA GLY A 33 -4.24 -11.64 5.84
C GLY A 33 -5.19 -11.82 4.65
N GLU A 34 -6.03 -12.86 4.74
CA GLU A 34 -7.13 -13.10 3.82
C GLU A 34 -8.32 -12.22 4.23
N ALA A 35 -8.75 -11.34 3.31
CA ALA A 35 -9.82 -10.38 3.57
C ALA A 35 -10.58 -10.06 2.27
N SER A 36 -11.83 -9.65 2.40
CA SER A 36 -12.59 -9.06 1.29
C SER A 36 -12.53 -7.53 1.41
N ALA A 37 -12.15 -6.84 0.34
CA ALA A 37 -11.94 -5.39 0.36
C ALA A 37 -12.50 -4.68 -0.88
N SER A 38 -12.95 -3.44 -0.71
CA SER A 38 -13.33 -2.50 -1.78
C SER A 38 -12.20 -1.54 -2.16
N GLY A 39 -11.07 -1.56 -1.45
CA GLY A 39 -9.90 -0.77 -1.82
C GLY A 39 -8.70 -0.90 -0.91
N VAL A 40 -7.66 -0.15 -1.27
CA VAL A 40 -6.39 -0.06 -0.55
C VAL A 40 -6.09 1.41 -0.26
N ALA A 41 -5.63 1.70 0.95
CA ALA A 41 -5.01 2.97 1.31
C ALA A 41 -3.53 2.73 1.63
N ASN A 42 -2.62 3.28 0.84
CA ASN A 42 -1.18 3.24 1.10
C ASN A 42 -0.73 4.59 1.68
N VAL A 43 -0.53 4.60 2.99
CA VAL A 43 -0.33 5.81 3.78
C VAL A 43 1.16 6.11 3.88
N GLN A 44 1.56 7.31 3.46
CA GLN A 44 2.91 7.78 3.66
C GLN A 44 3.13 8.15 5.12
N VAL A 45 4.15 7.57 5.73
CA VAL A 45 4.48 7.78 7.13
C VAL A 45 5.82 8.51 7.22
N GLY A 46 5.91 9.51 8.09
CA GLY A 46 7.16 10.26 8.27
C GLY A 46 8.27 9.35 8.81
N HIS A 47 9.53 9.67 8.48
CA HIS A 47 10.71 8.89 8.90
C HIS A 47 10.86 8.67 10.42
N ASN A 48 10.17 9.47 11.24
CA ASN A 48 10.23 9.39 12.70
C ASN A 48 8.91 8.91 13.33
N GLY A 49 8.00 8.32 12.56
CA GLY A 49 6.70 7.88 13.09
C GLY A 49 5.86 9.03 13.63
N SER A 50 5.95 10.22 13.01
CA SER A 50 5.10 11.39 13.34
C SER A 50 3.66 11.17 12.90
N PHE A 51 3.07 10.08 13.37
CA PHE A 51 1.66 10.05 13.64
C PHE A 51 1.43 10.81 14.93
N SER A 52 0.47 11.73 14.91
CA SER A 52 0.12 12.51 16.10
C SER A 52 -0.66 11.68 17.13
N SER A 53 -0.99 10.44 16.79
CA SER A 53 -1.85 9.56 17.58
C SER A 53 -1.02 8.52 18.34
N SER A 54 -1.65 7.92 19.34
CA SER A 54 -1.02 6.95 20.23
C SER A 54 -0.97 5.55 19.63
N THR A 55 -1.76 5.29 18.57
CA THR A 55 -1.90 3.96 17.96
C THR A 55 -2.15 4.01 16.45
N LEU A 56 -1.67 2.99 15.75
CA LEU A 56 -1.91 2.78 14.31
C LEU A 56 -3.41 2.81 13.92
N ALA A 57 -4.28 2.33 14.80
CA ALA A 57 -5.72 2.29 14.57
C ALA A 57 -6.34 3.70 14.52
N GLU A 58 -5.86 4.62 15.34
CA GLU A 58 -6.31 6.01 15.34
C GLU A 58 -5.93 6.70 14.03
N ASP A 59 -4.72 6.44 13.52
CA ASP A 59 -4.22 7.02 12.27
C ASP A 59 -5.04 6.58 11.06
N PHE A 60 -5.28 5.28 10.93
CA PHE A 60 -6.14 4.75 9.89
C PHE A 60 -7.58 5.23 10.04
N GLY A 61 -8.12 5.27 11.27
CA GLY A 61 -9.49 5.73 11.52
C GLY A 61 -9.73 7.18 11.08
N LEU A 62 -8.80 8.09 11.36
CA LEU A 62 -8.87 9.48 10.91
C LEU A 62 -8.82 9.58 9.37
N LEU A 63 -7.92 8.82 8.75
CA LEU A 63 -7.73 8.80 7.30
C LEU A 63 -8.94 8.23 6.57
N PHE A 64 -9.50 7.12 7.06
CA PHE A 64 -10.68 6.51 6.47
C PHE A 64 -11.88 7.45 6.54
N LYS A 65 -12.05 8.13 7.68
CA LYS A 65 -13.08 9.15 7.83
C LYS A 65 -12.89 10.33 6.87
N SER A 66 -11.66 10.84 6.70
CA SER A 66 -11.39 12.00 5.84
C SER A 66 -11.57 11.72 4.35
N HIS A 67 -11.44 10.45 3.93
CA HIS A 67 -11.55 10.04 2.53
C HIS A 67 -12.76 9.14 2.22
N SER A 68 -13.71 9.07 3.16
CA SER A 68 -14.94 8.27 3.05
C SER A 68 -14.67 6.80 2.68
N LEU A 69 -13.67 6.21 3.33
CA LEU A 69 -13.34 4.79 3.20
C LEU A 69 -14.05 3.98 4.29
N ILE A 70 -14.45 2.76 3.96
CA ILE A 70 -15.09 1.83 4.90
C ILE A 70 -13.98 1.01 5.56
N PRO A 71 -13.73 1.15 6.88
CA PRO A 71 -12.58 0.53 7.55
C PRO A 71 -12.51 -0.99 7.40
N GLU A 72 -13.66 -1.66 7.44
CA GLU A 72 -13.80 -3.11 7.35
C GLU A 72 -13.56 -3.65 5.92
N GLU A 73 -13.71 -2.78 4.91
CA GLU A 73 -13.53 -3.11 3.49
C GLU A 73 -12.25 -2.47 2.91
N THR A 74 -11.38 -1.91 3.75
CA THR A 74 -10.15 -1.24 3.29
C THR A 74 -8.93 -1.98 3.80
N ILE A 75 -7.98 -2.24 2.91
CA ILE A 75 -6.62 -2.69 3.27
C ILE A 75 -5.75 -1.46 3.50
N GLY A 76 -5.13 -1.36 4.67
CA GLY A 76 -4.28 -0.22 5.02
C GLY A 76 -2.80 -0.59 5.01
N LEU A 77 -2.08 -0.11 4.00
CA LEU A 77 -0.64 -0.19 3.89
C LEU A 77 0.03 1.07 4.47
N MET A 78 1.28 0.92 4.90
CA MET A 78 2.13 2.03 5.33
C MET A 78 3.41 2.04 4.51
N THR A 79 3.91 3.22 4.16
CA THR A 79 5.15 3.36 3.42
C THR A 79 5.95 4.56 3.88
N ALA A 80 7.27 4.39 4.03
CA ALA A 80 8.19 5.51 4.17
C ALA A 80 8.58 6.13 2.81
N ALA A 81 8.18 5.50 1.70
CA ALA A 81 8.41 6.02 0.35
C ALA A 81 7.50 7.20 0.05
N ASN A 82 7.93 8.07 -0.86
CA ASN A 82 7.09 9.14 -1.37
C ASN A 82 5.92 8.57 -2.19
N VAL A 83 4.69 8.65 -1.68
CA VAL A 83 3.51 8.10 -2.36
C VAL A 83 3.18 8.83 -3.66
N SER A 84 3.59 10.10 -3.80
CA SER A 84 3.42 10.85 -5.06
C SER A 84 4.34 10.35 -6.19
N ALA A 85 5.37 9.58 -5.85
CA ALA A 85 6.29 8.96 -6.80
C ALA A 85 5.93 7.50 -7.11
N PHE A 86 4.68 7.09 -6.86
CA PHE A 86 4.24 5.75 -7.24
C PHE A 86 4.31 5.55 -8.76
N THR A 87 4.47 4.30 -9.17
CA THR A 87 4.39 3.89 -10.57
C THR A 87 3.34 2.81 -10.70
N ASP A 88 2.61 2.80 -11.80
CA ASP A 88 1.63 1.77 -12.11
C ASP A 88 1.79 1.23 -13.53
N CYS A 89 1.28 0.02 -13.74
CA CYS A 89 1.23 -0.65 -15.04
C CYS A 89 -0.07 -1.42 -15.16
N PHE A 90 -0.83 -1.15 -16.22
CA PHE A 90 -2.07 -1.85 -16.54
C PHE A 90 -1.92 -2.64 -17.83
N LEU A 91 -2.28 -3.91 -17.77
CA LEU A 91 -2.34 -4.80 -18.93
C LEU A 91 -3.71 -5.45 -19.01
N SER A 92 -4.27 -5.53 -20.22
CA SER A 92 -5.55 -6.20 -20.49
C SER A 92 -5.45 -7.04 -21.75
N SER A 93 -5.97 -8.27 -21.71
CA SER A 93 -6.04 -9.17 -22.85
C SER A 93 -7.23 -10.12 -22.71
N SER A 94 -8.01 -10.30 -23.79
CA SER A 94 -9.11 -11.28 -23.86
C SER A 94 -10.11 -11.22 -22.69
N GLY A 95 -10.41 -10.03 -22.18
CA GLY A 95 -11.33 -9.83 -21.05
C GLY A 95 -10.71 -10.00 -19.67
N ALA A 96 -9.47 -10.51 -19.58
CA ALA A 96 -8.68 -10.49 -18.36
C ALA A 96 -7.85 -9.19 -18.26
N TRP A 97 -7.59 -8.73 -17.05
CA TRP A 97 -6.74 -7.59 -16.79
C TRP A 97 -5.93 -7.75 -15.50
N VAL A 98 -4.79 -7.10 -15.47
CA VAL A 98 -3.94 -6.94 -14.28
C VAL A 98 -3.54 -5.47 -14.17
N HIS A 99 -3.68 -4.89 -12.98
CA HIS A 99 -3.16 -3.57 -12.65
C HIS A 99 -2.20 -3.70 -11.47
N VAL A 100 -0.96 -3.30 -11.69
CA VAL A 100 0.08 -3.27 -10.66
C VAL A 100 0.36 -1.82 -10.30
N LEU A 101 0.41 -1.51 -9.00
CA LEU A 101 0.88 -0.23 -8.47
C LEU A 101 2.02 -0.49 -7.50
N VAL A 102 3.05 0.34 -7.54
CA VAL A 102 4.23 0.21 -6.70
C VAL A 102 4.63 1.56 -6.13
N THR A 103 4.86 1.60 -4.82
CA THR A 103 5.63 2.67 -4.18
C THR A 103 6.98 2.13 -3.75
N VAL A 104 8.07 2.79 -4.12
CA VAL A 104 9.44 2.31 -3.87
C VAL A 104 10.24 3.34 -3.09
N GLY A 105 10.70 2.97 -1.91
CA GLY A 105 11.75 3.65 -1.16
C GLY A 105 12.92 2.70 -0.99
N LEU A 106 14.06 2.99 -1.61
CA LEU A 106 15.23 2.10 -1.66
C LEU A 106 16.25 2.33 -0.54
N LEU A 107 15.97 3.21 0.42
CA LEU A 107 16.96 3.68 1.40
C LEU A 107 17.48 2.57 2.35
N ASN A 108 16.69 1.51 2.54
CA ASN A 108 17.07 0.29 3.27
C ASN A 108 16.98 -0.96 2.37
N ALA A 109 16.94 -0.81 1.05
CA ALA A 109 16.87 -1.95 0.14
C ALA A 109 18.19 -2.73 0.20
N ARG A 110 18.08 -4.05 0.21
CA ARG A 110 19.18 -5.01 0.27
C ARG A 110 19.05 -6.02 -0.86
N SER A 111 20.17 -6.60 -1.28
CA SER A 111 20.16 -7.71 -2.23
C SER A 111 19.62 -8.96 -1.57
N VAL A 112 19.13 -9.88 -2.40
CA VAL A 112 18.71 -11.20 -1.90
C VAL A 112 19.91 -11.89 -1.27
N LEU A 113 19.75 -12.41 -0.04
CA LEU A 113 20.77 -13.02 0.83
C LEU A 113 21.72 -12.06 1.56
N ASP A 114 21.53 -10.75 1.47
CA ASP A 114 22.24 -9.83 2.37
C ASP A 114 21.73 -10.02 3.80
N ASP A 115 22.65 -10.00 4.76
CA ASP A 115 22.30 -9.99 6.19
C ASP A 115 21.44 -8.75 6.53
N ALA A 116 20.55 -8.90 7.49
CA ALA A 116 19.73 -7.78 7.92
C ALA A 116 20.60 -6.69 8.58
N ASP A 117 20.30 -5.41 8.38
CA ASP A 117 21.05 -4.28 8.95
C ASP A 117 21.25 -4.39 10.47
N VAL A 118 20.23 -4.95 11.15
CA VAL A 118 20.24 -5.19 12.59
C VAL A 118 21.28 -6.21 13.03
N GLU A 119 21.62 -7.19 12.20
CA GLU A 119 22.62 -8.22 12.49
C GLU A 119 24.04 -7.69 12.30
N LEU A 120 24.22 -6.70 11.42
CA LEU A 120 25.49 -6.03 11.13
C LEU A 120 25.74 -4.79 12.03
N GLY A 121 24.82 -4.47 12.93
CA GLY A 121 24.89 -3.26 13.77
C GLY A 121 24.76 -1.95 12.98
N TYR A 122 24.24 -2.01 11.76
CA TYR A 122 24.06 -0.85 10.90
C TYR A 122 22.81 -0.07 11.33
N GLN A 123 22.96 1.22 11.60
CA GLN A 123 21.82 2.11 11.82
C GLN A 123 21.40 2.72 10.50
N CYS A 124 20.31 2.19 9.93
CA CYS A 124 19.69 2.79 8.76
C CYS A 124 19.20 4.20 9.12
N ARG A 125 19.75 5.23 8.45
CA ARG A 125 19.42 6.64 8.73
C ARG A 125 18.04 7.06 8.24
N SER A 126 17.40 6.24 7.42
CA SER A 126 16.11 6.55 6.78
C SER A 126 15.43 5.28 6.30
N ALA A 127 14.19 5.03 6.73
CA ALA A 127 13.43 3.87 6.30
C ALA A 127 13.09 3.96 4.80
N GLY A 128 13.36 2.89 4.05
CA GLY A 128 12.75 2.63 2.75
C GLY A 128 11.61 1.62 2.90
N THR A 129 10.66 1.66 1.98
CA THR A 129 9.57 0.69 1.95
C THR A 129 9.19 0.43 0.51
N VAL A 130 9.00 -0.83 0.16
CA VAL A 130 8.46 -1.23 -1.14
C VAL A 130 7.09 -1.85 -0.88
N ASN A 131 6.04 -1.18 -1.33
CA ASN A 131 4.69 -1.73 -1.32
C ASN A 131 4.26 -1.98 -2.76
N VAL A 132 3.66 -3.14 -2.99
CA VAL A 132 3.13 -3.58 -4.29
C VAL A 132 1.67 -3.91 -4.09
N VAL A 133 0.80 -3.33 -4.92
CA VAL A 133 -0.61 -3.69 -5.03
C VAL A 133 -0.82 -4.30 -6.40
N VAL A 134 -1.33 -5.53 -6.43
CA VAL A 134 -1.70 -6.23 -7.66
C VAL A 134 -3.18 -6.52 -7.62
N ALA A 135 -3.94 -6.00 -8.57
CA ALA A 135 -5.34 -6.33 -8.75
C ALA A 135 -5.55 -7.01 -10.11
N THR A 136 -6.43 -8.00 -10.16
CA THR A 136 -6.74 -8.76 -11.37
C THR A 136 -8.18 -9.28 -11.32
N ASN A 137 -8.83 -9.41 -12.47
CA ASN A 137 -10.10 -10.14 -12.58
C ASN A 137 -9.92 -11.57 -13.10
N ALA A 138 -8.68 -12.01 -13.35
CA ALA A 138 -8.41 -13.41 -13.64
C ALA A 138 -8.66 -14.21 -12.36
N LEU A 139 -9.53 -15.22 -12.44
CA LEU A 139 -9.71 -16.17 -11.36
C LEU A 139 -8.42 -17.00 -11.18
N PRO A 140 -8.10 -17.44 -9.94
CA PRO A 140 -7.10 -18.47 -9.70
C PRO A 140 -7.37 -19.76 -10.47
#